data_AF-A0A2T2YMF0-F1
#
_entry.id   AF-A0A2T2YMF0-F1
#
_cell.length_a   1.000
_cell.length_b   1.000
_cell.length_c   1.000
_cell.angle_alpha   90.00
_cell.angle_beta   90.00
_cell.angle_gamma   90.00
#
_symmetry.space_group_name_H-M   'P 1'
#
loop_
_entity.id
_entity.type
_entity.pdbx_description
1 polymer ?
#
loop_
_entity_poly.entity_id
_entity_poly.type
_entity_poly.pdbx_seq_one_letter_code
_entity_poly.pdbx_strand_id
1 'polypeptide(L)' 'MGKRQFRIGQKDLLNKSDDLLGRKIQVILNNNRVLSGSLEVLSASELLLKDARFNLHRISPNDVREVVYDQETLY' A
#
# COMPACT_ATOMS: atom_id res chain seq x y z
N MET A 1 8.68 -21.68 -5.49
CA MET A 1 8.20 -20.42 -6.10
C MET A 1 8.16 -19.36 -5.01
N GLY A 2 9.23 -18.55 -4.88
CA GLY A 2 9.35 -17.57 -3.81
C GLY A 2 8.62 -16.29 -4.17
N LYS A 3 7.52 -15.97 -3.48
CA LYS A 3 6.90 -14.65 -3.56
C LYS A 3 7.91 -13.63 -3.03
N ARG A 4 8.33 -12.68 -3.86
CA ARG A 4 9.18 -11.57 -3.42
C ARG A 4 8.28 -10.46 -2.90
N GLN A 5 8.34 -10.27 -1.58
CA GLN A 5 7.72 -9.11 -0.94
C GLN A 5 8.63 -7.90 -1.15
N PHE A 6 8.08 -6.86 -1.75
CA PHE A 6 8.75 -5.57 -1.85
C PHE A 6 8.23 -4.66 -0.76
N ARG A 7 9.16 -3.94 -0.11
CA ARG A 7 8.85 -2.93 0.91
C ARG A 7 9.26 -1.57 0.38
N ILE A 8 8.35 -0.62 0.47
CA ILE A 8 8.55 0.77 0.07
C ILE A 8 8.38 1.62 1.33
N GLY A 9 9.37 2.46 1.62
CA GLY A 9 9.24 3.46 2.66
C GLY A 9 8.39 4.64 2.22
N GLN A 10 7.88 5.41 3.17
CA GLN A 10 7.06 6.61 2.90
C GLN A 10 7.61 7.54 1.80
N LYS A 11 8.92 7.74 1.72
CA LYS A 11 9.57 8.62 0.73
C LYS A 11 9.38 8.15 -0.71
N ASP A 12 9.36 6.85 -0.93
CA ASP A 12 9.24 6.24 -2.26
C ASP A 12 7.80 5.86 -2.61
N LEU A 13 6.87 6.05 -1.66
CA LEU A 13 5.46 5.74 -1.81
C LEU A 13 4.83 6.51 -2.98
N LEU A 14 5.10 7.82 -3.05
CA LEU A 14 4.59 8.68 -4.13
C LEU A 14 5.26 8.37 -5.46
N ASN A 15 6.55 8.01 -5.45
CA ASN A 15 7.28 7.67 -6.68
C ASN A 15 6.77 6.36 -7.31
N LYS A 16 6.21 5.46 -6.50
CA LYS A 16 5.65 4.18 -6.94
C LYS A 16 4.12 4.14 -6.91
N SER A 17 3.46 5.29 -6.85
CA SER A 17 1.99 5.33 -6.75
C SER A 17 1.31 4.62 -7.91
N ASP A 18 1.81 4.84 -9.12
CA ASP A 18 1.26 4.28 -10.35
C ASP A 18 1.42 2.74 -10.39
N ASP A 19 2.52 2.23 -9.86
CA ASP A 19 2.78 0.79 -9.76
C ASP A 19 1.89 0.11 -8.70
N LEU A 20 1.53 0.83 -7.64
CA LEU A 20 0.75 0.32 -6.52
C LEU A 20 -0.76 0.41 -6.78
N LEU A 21 -1.20 1.32 -7.66
CA LEU A 21 -2.62 1.58 -7.91
C LEU A 21 -3.32 0.32 -8.43
N GLY A 22 -4.44 -0.04 -7.81
CA GLY A 22 -5.19 -1.26 -8.12
C GLY A 22 -4.57 -2.57 -7.59
N ARG A 23 -3.37 -2.54 -6.98
CA ARG A 23 -2.73 -3.72 -6.40
C ARG A 23 -3.16 -3.95 -4.96
N LYS A 24 -3.10 -5.22 -4.54
CA LYS A 24 -3.26 -5.62 -3.15
C LYS A 24 -1.96 -5.33 -2.39
N ILE A 25 -2.03 -4.42 -1.42
CA ILE A 25 -0.92 -3.96 -0.62
C ILE A 25 -1.21 -4.12 0.87
N GLN A 26 -0.17 -4.11 1.68
CA GLN A 26 -0.22 -4.01 3.13
C GLN A 26 0.45 -2.71 3.54
N VAL A 27 -0.32 -1.80 4.12
CA VAL A 27 0.14 -0.52 4.64
C VAL A 27 0.42 -0.69 6.12
N ILE A 28 1.67 -0.46 6.51
CA ILE A 28 2.11 -0.42 7.89
C ILE A 28 2.10 1.05 8.32
N LEU A 29 1.27 1.37 9.30
CA LEU A 29 1.16 2.71 9.87
C LEU A 29 2.21 2.94 10.96
N ASN A 30 2.45 4.20 11.29
CA ASN A 30 3.40 4.63 12.33
C ASN A 30 3.05 4.06 13.73
N ASN A 31 1.77 3.77 13.98
CA ASN A 31 1.29 3.14 15.21
C ASN A 31 1.42 1.59 15.20
N ASN A 32 2.22 1.03 14.28
CA ASN A 32 2.40 -0.42 14.05
C ASN A 32 1.12 -1.17 13.64
N ARG A 33 0.04 -0.45 13.29
CA ARG A 33 -1.15 -1.06 12.72
C ARG A 33 -0.89 -1.44 11.26
N VAL A 34 -1.30 -2.63 10.88
CA VAL A 34 -1.21 -3.11 9.49
C VAL A 34 -2.61 -3.12 8.89
N LEU A 35 -2.76 -2.50 7.72
CA LEU A 35 -3.98 -2.49 6.94
C LEU A 35 -3.70 -3.14 5.59
N SER A 36 -4.45 -4.19 5.26
CA SER A 36 -4.28 -4.93 4.02
C SER A 36 -5.50 -4.74 3.13
N GLY A 37 -5.28 -4.41 1.86
CA GLY A 37 -6.35 -4.11 0.93
C GLY A 37 -5.84 -3.76 -0.45
N SER A 38 -6.76 -3.51 -1.37
CA SER A 38 -6.43 -2.95 -2.67
C SER A 38 -6.28 -1.45 -2.57
N LEU A 39 -5.20 -0.90 -3.13
CA LEU A 39 -5.02 0.54 -3.22
C LEU A 39 -5.93 1.10 -4.30
N GLU A 40 -6.86 1.98 -3.94
CA GLU A 40 -7.80 2.63 -4.87
C GLU A 40 -7.27 4.00 -5.28
N VAL A 41 -6.79 4.79 -4.31
CA VAL A 41 -6.26 6.14 -4.55
C VAL A 41 -5.02 6.35 -3.70
N LEU A 42 -4.00 6.95 -4.29
CA LEU A 42 -2.81 7.40 -3.60
C LEU A 42 -2.43 8.79 -4.10
N SER A 43 -2.58 9.77 -3.21
CA SER A 43 -2.25 11.17 -3.44
C SER A 43 -1.33 11.65 -2.33
N ALA A 44 -0.73 12.83 -2.49
CA ALA A 44 0.06 13.47 -1.43
C ALA A 44 -0.77 13.83 -0.18
N SER A 45 -2.10 13.95 -0.32
CA SER A 45 -3.04 14.28 0.76
C SER A 45 -3.63 13.05 1.43
N GLU A 46 -4.01 12.04 0.66
CA GLU A 46 -4.79 10.91 1.13
C GLU A 46 -4.43 9.60 0.43
N LEU A 47 -4.53 8.51 1.18
CA LEU A 47 -4.41 7.14 0.72
C LEU A 47 -5.75 6.44 1.00
N LEU A 48 -6.39 5.95 -0.06
CA LEU A 48 -7.61 5.14 0.01
C LEU A 48 -7.27 3.68 -0.22
N LEU A 49 -7.51 2.88 0.81
CA LEU A 49 -7.29 1.44 0.78
C LEU A 49 -8.58 0.70 1.03
N LYS A 50 -8.95 -0.18 0.11
CA LYS A 50 -10.16 -0.99 0.19
C LYS A 50 -9.84 -2.38 0.73
N ASP A 51 -10.38 -2.72 1.90
CA ASP A 51 -10.14 -4.03 2.50
C ASP A 51 -10.92 -5.16 1.79
N ALA A 52 -10.67 -6.41 2.19
CA ALA A 52 -11.35 -7.59 1.63
C ALA A 52 -12.86 -7.64 1.92
N ARG A 53 -13.35 -6.88 2.90
CA ARG A 53 -14.76 -6.70 3.24
C ARG A 53 -15.36 -5.45 2.60
N PHE A 54 -14.68 -4.89 1.59
CA PHE A 54 -15.10 -3.71 0.83
C PHE A 54 -15.17 -2.42 1.67
N ASN A 55 -14.52 -2.36 2.83
CA ASN A 55 -14.42 -1.14 3.61
C ASN A 55 -13.34 -0.22 3.05
N LEU A 56 -13.65 1.07 2.92
CA LEU A 56 -12.70 2.09 2.51
C LEU A 56 -12.01 2.71 3.72
N HIS A 57 -10.71 2.48 3.82
CA HIS A 57 -9.84 3.11 4.81
C HIS A 57 -9.21 4.36 4.21
N ARG A 58 -9.52 5.52 4.81
CA ARG A 58 -8.84 6.78 4.51
C ARG A 58 -7.67 6.94 5.47
N ILE A 59 -6.47 7.05 4.93
CA ILE A 59 -5.22 7.11 5.68
C ILE A 59 -4.44 8.32 5.19
N SER A 60 -3.82 9.07 6.09
CA SER A 60 -2.87 10.10 5.67
C SER A 60 -1.56 9.43 5.23
N PRO A 61 -0.99 9.79 4.07
CA PRO A 61 0.34 9.32 3.65
C PRO A 61 1.43 9.64 4.68
N ASN A 62 1.22 10.62 5.56
CA ASN A 62 2.12 10.95 6.67
C ASN A 62 2.11 9.93 7.80
N ASP A 63 1.01 9.21 7.96
CA ASP A 63 0.87 8.16 8.97
C ASP A 63 1.39 6.81 8.47
N VAL A 64 1.77 6.72 7.19
CA VAL A 64 2.30 5.51 6.57
C VAL A 64 3.79 5.41 6.85
N ARG A 65 4.18 4.33 7.51
CA ARG A 65 5.58 3.98 7.74
C ARG A 65 6.16 3.29 6.52
N GLU A 66 5.54 2.19 6.12
CA GLU A 66 6.00 1.31 5.05
C GLU A 66 4.80 0.70 4.31
N VAL A 67 4.98 0.40 3.03
CA VAL A 67 4.03 -0.36 2.22
C VAL A 67 4.70 -1.62 1.71
N VAL A 68 4.02 -2.74 1.92
CA VAL A 68 4.47 -4.06 1.48
C VAL A 68 3.52 -4.55 0.39
N TYR A 69 4.06 -5.02 -0.72
CA TYR A 69 3.28 -5.60 -1.79
C TYR A 69 4.00 -6.79 -2.40
N ASP A 70 3.21 -7.74 -2.89
CA ASP A 70 3.74 -8.89 -3.61
C ASP A 70 3.93 -8.49 -5.07
N GLN A 71 5.13 -8.70 -5.60
CA GLN A 71 5.37 -8.63 -7.04
C GLN A 71 5.30 -10.04 -7.61
N GLU A 72 4.20 -10.37 -8.27
CA GLU A 72 4.17 -11.54 -9.15
C GLU A 72 5.09 -11.24 -10.34
N THR A 73 6.19 -11.97 -10.42
CA THR A 73 7.04 -11.96 -11.61
C THR A 73 6.30 -12.77 -12.65
N LEU A 74 5.59 -12.12 -13.57
CA LEU A 74 5.12 -12.75 -14.79
C LEU A 74 6.37 -13.13 -15.60
N TYR A 75 6.64 -14.43 -15.67
CA TYR A 75 7.65 -15.02 -16.55
C TYR A 75 7.19 -14.92 -18.02
#